data_AF-A0A0J7K9S6-F1
#
_entry.id   AF-A0A0J7K9S6-F1
#
_cell.length_a   1.000
_cell.length_b   1.000
_cell.length_c   1.000
_cell.angle_alpha   90.00
_cell.angle_beta   90.00
_cell.angle_gamma   90.00
#
_symmetry.space_group_name_H-M   'P 1'
#
loop_
_entity.id
_entity.type
_entity.pdbx_description
1 polymer ?
#
loop_
_entity_poly.entity_id
_entity_poly.type
_entity_poly.pdbx_seq_one_letter_code
_entity_poly.pdbx_strand_id
1 'polypeptide(L)'
;MSHTCRGTISLHGALIHTVDACTFVVSNGGTQTFHIKASTEVERQQWVTALELAKAKAIQAMESEEEEEEYQDNDNQNVETASVIKDLTRRLDDLQACNDLIFKQGTALQRALADLETLEPPSPELAAKFKTVSERATLFRIAANAMISTSNDYMQLAQQQEPKWKKLLQHERDQKVRIEKMVEQLARQHSHLEEAAQHAIPSATHAGGHRPSRK
;
A
#
# COMPACT_ATOMS: atom_id res chain seq x y z
N MET A 1 15.47 5.58 29.33
CA MET A 1 14.58 4.62 30.05
C MET A 1 14.14 3.60 29.03
N SER A 2 14.44 2.32 29.22
CA SER A 2 13.92 1.25 28.35
C SER A 2 12.43 1.08 28.63
N HIS A 3 11.58 1.49 27.70
CA HIS A 3 10.14 1.24 27.80
C HIS A 3 9.89 -0.23 27.48
N THR A 4 9.57 -1.03 28.49
CA THR A 4 9.10 -2.40 28.33
C THR A 4 7.58 -2.39 28.33
N CYS A 5 6.97 -2.97 27.30
CA CYS A 5 5.52 -3.11 27.21
C CYS A 5 5.05 -4.06 28.32
N ARG A 6 4.14 -3.60 29.18
CA ARG A 6 3.58 -4.38 30.31
C ARG A 6 2.19 -4.95 30.03
N GLY A 7 1.61 -4.65 28.88
CA GLY A 7 0.30 -5.13 28.49
C GLY A 7 -0.17 -4.45 27.21
N THR A 8 -1.11 -5.10 26.55
CA THR A 8 -1.77 -4.62 25.33
C THR A 8 -3.26 -4.90 25.46
N ILE A 9 -4.09 -3.99 24.97
CA ILE A 9 -5.54 -4.17 24.86
C ILE A 9 -5.96 -3.85 23.43
N SER A 10 -6.80 -4.70 22.83
CA SER A 10 -7.44 -4.37 21.56
C SER A 10 -8.52 -3.32 21.80
N LEU A 11 -8.54 -2.28 20.97
CA LEU A 11 -9.60 -1.27 21.00
C LEU A 11 -10.85 -1.71 20.21
N HIS A 12 -10.74 -2.75 19.38
CA HIS A 12 -11.88 -3.34 18.71
C HIS A 12 -12.83 -3.94 19.76
N GLY A 13 -14.09 -3.47 19.77
CA GLY A 13 -15.08 -3.84 20.78
C GLY A 13 -14.82 -3.31 22.20
N ALA A 14 -13.77 -2.50 22.42
CA ALA A 14 -13.45 -1.98 23.74
C ALA A 14 -14.47 -0.92 24.19
N LEU A 15 -14.87 -0.98 25.47
CA LEU A 15 -15.68 0.01 26.15
C LEU A 15 -14.75 0.96 26.90
N ILE A 16 -14.90 2.27 26.66
CA ILE A 16 -14.17 3.33 27.34
C ILE A 16 -15.17 4.09 28.21
N HIS A 17 -14.95 4.09 29.52
CA HIS A 17 -15.86 4.71 30.48
C HIS A 17 -15.10 5.71 31.36
N THR A 18 -15.58 6.95 31.41
CA THR A 18 -15.06 7.95 32.35
C THR A 18 -15.66 7.71 33.73
N VAL A 19 -14.80 7.55 34.74
CA VAL A 19 -15.21 7.25 36.12
C VAL A 19 -15.29 8.52 36.96
N ASP A 20 -14.28 9.39 36.86
CA ASP A 20 -14.22 10.65 37.58
C ASP A 20 -13.41 11.70 36.78
N ALA A 21 -13.15 12.86 37.39
CA ALA A 21 -12.45 13.97 36.76
C ALA A 21 -11.12 13.54 36.10
N CYS A 22 -10.34 12.64 36.71
CA CYS A 22 -9.02 12.23 36.23
C CYS A 22 -8.92 10.74 35.89
N THR A 23 -9.95 9.94 36.11
CA THR A 23 -9.91 8.47 35.97
C THR A 23 -10.87 7.98 34.89
N PHE A 24 -10.40 7.04 34.07
CA PHE A 24 -11.21 6.34 33.09
C PHE A 24 -10.82 4.86 33.01
N VAL A 25 -11.69 4.05 32.42
CA VAL A 25 -11.54 2.60 32.30
C VAL A 25 -11.63 2.21 30.84
N VAL A 26 -10.74 1.32 30.40
CA VAL A 26 -10.80 0.67 29.09
C VAL A 26 -10.97 -0.82 29.31
N SER A 27 -12.06 -1.40 28.80
CA SER A 27 -12.38 -2.82 28.98
C SER A 27 -12.78 -3.48 27.66
N ASN A 28 -12.27 -4.68 27.38
CA ASN A 28 -12.66 -5.45 26.20
C ASN A 28 -13.36 -6.76 26.61
N GLY A 29 -14.69 -6.78 26.51
CA GLY A 29 -15.51 -7.99 26.69
C GLY A 29 -15.32 -8.75 28.01
N GLY A 30 -14.86 -8.09 29.08
CA GLY A 30 -14.66 -8.68 30.41
C GLY A 30 -13.35 -9.47 30.61
N THR A 31 -12.51 -9.65 29.59
CA THR A 31 -11.24 -10.39 29.71
C THR A 31 -10.06 -9.52 30.10
N GLN A 32 -10.08 -8.23 29.71
CA GLN A 32 -9.04 -7.27 30.03
C GLN A 32 -9.70 -5.95 30.41
N THR A 33 -9.35 -5.42 31.60
CA THR A 33 -9.84 -4.12 32.09
C THR A 33 -8.68 -3.34 32.67
N PHE A 34 -8.46 -2.13 32.15
CA PHE A 34 -7.43 -1.21 32.63
C PHE A 34 -8.06 0.03 33.23
N HIS A 35 -7.72 0.30 34.48
CA HIS A 35 -8.06 1.55 35.17
C HIS A 35 -6.91 2.53 35.00
N ILE A 36 -7.17 3.65 34.35
CA ILE A 36 -6.15 4.62 33.98
C ILE A 36 -6.48 5.95 34.66
N LYS A 37 -5.50 6.50 35.37
CA LYS A 37 -5.60 7.79 36.03
C LYS A 37 -4.64 8.77 35.37
N ALA A 38 -5.18 9.83 34.80
CA ALA A 38 -4.42 10.96 34.27
C ALA A 38 -4.05 11.94 35.40
N SER A 39 -3.11 12.83 35.13
CA SER A 39 -2.66 13.85 36.08
C SER A 39 -3.66 15.00 36.20
N THR A 40 -4.46 15.23 35.15
CA THR A 40 -5.48 16.29 35.09
C THR A 40 -6.73 15.82 34.34
N GLU A 41 -7.84 16.53 34.55
CA GLU A 41 -9.07 16.32 33.79
C GLU A 41 -8.87 16.55 32.29
N VAL A 42 -8.10 17.58 31.92
CA VAL A 42 -7.78 17.87 30.52
C VAL A 42 -7.01 16.72 29.88
N GLU A 43 -6.00 16.18 30.57
CA GLU A 43 -5.23 15.03 30.09
C GLU A 43 -6.11 13.78 29.97
N ARG A 44 -7.00 13.52 30.94
CA ARG A 44 -7.99 12.43 30.84
C ARG A 44 -8.87 12.59 29.61
N GLN A 45 -9.37 13.79 29.35
CA GLN A 45 -10.21 14.06 28.17
C GLN A 45 -9.45 13.84 26.87
N GLN A 46 -8.18 14.25 26.80
CA GLN A 46 -7.31 13.99 25.64
C GLN A 46 -7.13 12.50 25.39
N TRP A 47 -6.84 11.72 26.44
CA TRP A 47 -6.70 10.27 26.33
C TRP A 47 -7.98 9.59 25.85
N VAL A 48 -9.13 9.91 26.46
CA VAL A 48 -10.43 9.33 26.06
C VAL A 48 -10.73 9.68 24.60
N THR A 49 -10.53 10.92 24.19
CA THR A 49 -10.77 11.36 22.80
C THR A 49 -9.86 10.63 21.81
N ALA A 50 -8.57 10.49 22.13
CA ALA A 50 -7.61 9.80 21.27
C ALA A 50 -7.95 8.30 21.13
N LEU A 51 -8.34 7.66 22.23
CA LEU A 51 -8.70 6.24 22.25
C LEU A 51 -10.03 5.97 21.52
N GLU A 52 -11.03 6.84 21.67
CA GLU A 52 -12.29 6.75 20.91
C GLU A 52 -12.05 6.96 19.41
N LEU A 53 -11.20 7.91 19.02
CA LEU A 53 -10.83 8.10 17.63
C LEU A 53 -10.08 6.89 17.06
N ALA A 54 -9.16 6.31 17.83
CA ALA A 54 -8.42 5.10 17.44
C ALA A 54 -9.35 3.89 17.31
N LYS A 55 -10.32 3.75 18.21
CA LYS A 55 -11.37 2.73 18.15
C LYS A 55 -12.23 2.90 16.89
N ALA A 56 -12.71 4.10 16.60
CA ALA A 56 -13.50 4.37 15.38
C ALA A 56 -12.72 4.01 14.10
N LYS A 57 -11.42 4.36 14.05
CA LYS A 57 -10.55 3.97 12.93
C LYS A 57 -10.35 2.46 12.82
N ALA A 58 -10.20 1.77 13.96
CA ALA A 58 -10.05 0.32 13.98
C ALA A 58 -11.33 -0.40 13.50
N ILE A 59 -12.52 0.15 13.82
CA ILE A 59 -13.79 -0.37 13.32
C ILE A 59 -13.91 -0.13 11.81
N GLN A 60 -13.65 1.09 11.33
CA GLN A 60 -13.71 1.39 9.90
C GLN A 60 -12.74 0.56 9.05
N ALA A 61 -11.52 0.31 9.56
CA ALA A 61 -10.56 -0.54 8.86
C ALA A 61 -11.06 -1.99 8.71
N MET A 62 -11.77 -2.52 9.70
CA MET A 62 -12.36 -3.86 9.62
C MET A 62 -13.59 -3.89 8.71
N GLU A 63 -14.44 -2.87 8.75
CA GLU A 63 -15.59 -2.77 7.83
C GLU A 63 -15.14 -2.66 6.37
N SER A 64 -14.01 -2.00 6.08
CA SER A 64 -13.41 -1.99 4.73
C SER A 64 -12.76 -3.31 4.33
N GLU A 65 -12.27 -4.10 5.29
CA GLU A 65 -11.73 -5.44 5.03
C GLU A 65 -12.86 -6.46 4.77
N GLU A 66 -14.02 -6.32 5.42
CA GLU A 66 -15.21 -7.16 5.20
C GLU A 66 -15.90 -6.90 3.84
N GLU A 67 -15.81 -5.70 3.27
CA GLU A 67 -16.26 -5.41 1.89
C GLU A 67 -15.30 -5.99 0.82
N GLU A 68 -14.04 -6.27 1.17
CA GLU A 68 -13.07 -6.96 0.29
C GLU A 68 -13.19 -8.50 0.33
N GLU A 69 -13.97 -9.05 1.26
CA GLU A 69 -14.24 -10.51 1.40
C GLU A 69 -15.37 -11.02 0.49
N GLU A 70 -15.88 -10.22 -0.47
CA GLU A 70 -16.71 -10.75 -1.55
C GLU A 70 -15.82 -11.42 -2.63
N TYR A 71 -15.50 -12.69 -2.36
CA TYR A 71 -14.95 -13.73 -3.23
C TYR A 71 -15.02 -13.50 -4.76
N GLN A 72 -14.17 -12.62 -5.35
CA GLN A 72 -14.00 -12.63 -6.81
C GLN A 72 -12.76 -11.96 -7.44
N ASP A 73 -11.83 -11.34 -6.70
CA ASP A 73 -10.86 -10.44 -7.35
C ASP A 73 -9.41 -10.95 -7.53
N ASN A 74 -9.05 -12.16 -7.07
CA ASN A 74 -7.64 -12.58 -7.09
C ASN A 74 -7.06 -12.78 -8.52
N ASP A 75 -7.89 -13.19 -9.48
CA ASP A 75 -7.49 -13.29 -10.90
C ASP A 75 -7.50 -11.93 -11.60
N ASN A 76 -8.47 -11.07 -11.29
CA ASN A 76 -8.57 -9.72 -11.84
C ASN A 76 -7.40 -8.84 -11.39
N GLN A 77 -7.00 -8.89 -10.12
CA GLN A 77 -5.82 -8.19 -9.61
C GLN A 77 -4.53 -8.64 -10.27
N ASN A 78 -4.40 -9.94 -10.59
CA ASN A 78 -3.24 -10.47 -11.29
C ASN A 78 -3.17 -9.97 -12.74
N VAL A 79 -4.31 -9.95 -13.44
CA VAL A 79 -4.44 -9.42 -14.81
C VAL A 79 -4.19 -7.91 -14.83
N GLU A 80 -4.72 -7.16 -13.86
CA GLU A 80 -4.57 -5.72 -13.75
C GLU A 80 -3.11 -5.35 -13.46
N THR A 81 -2.45 -6.05 -12.53
CA THR A 81 -1.02 -5.81 -12.27
C THR A 81 -0.14 -6.15 -13.46
N ALA A 82 -0.43 -7.25 -14.18
CA ALA A 82 0.28 -7.60 -15.40
C ALA A 82 0.06 -6.56 -16.52
N SER A 83 -1.14 -5.98 -16.61
CA SER A 83 -1.46 -4.88 -17.52
C SER A 83 -0.66 -3.63 -17.18
N VAL A 84 -0.59 -3.25 -15.91
CA VAL A 84 0.19 -2.08 -15.44
C VAL A 84 1.68 -2.26 -15.76
N ILE A 85 2.25 -3.45 -15.54
CA ILE A 85 3.65 -3.73 -15.89
C ILE A 85 3.86 -3.58 -17.41
N LYS A 86 2.97 -4.13 -18.22
CA LYS A 86 3.05 -4.03 -19.69
C LYS A 86 2.97 -2.58 -20.17
N ASP A 87 2.11 -1.77 -19.57
CA ASP A 87 1.99 -0.35 -19.88
C ASP A 87 3.24 0.43 -19.48
N LEU A 88 3.83 0.12 -18.33
CA LEU A 88 5.09 0.71 -17.89
C LEU A 88 6.25 0.34 -18.83
N THR A 89 6.35 -0.92 -19.26
CA THR A 89 7.32 -1.35 -20.26
C THR A 89 7.17 -0.57 -21.56
N ARG A 90 5.94 -0.45 -22.07
CA ARG A 90 5.66 0.32 -23.29
C ARG A 90 6.05 1.79 -23.15
N ARG A 91 5.74 2.42 -22.02
CA ARG A 91 6.16 3.81 -21.77
C ARG A 91 7.67 3.97 -21.71
N LEU A 92 8.39 2.96 -21.22
CA LEU A 92 9.84 2.95 -21.23
C LEU A 92 10.41 2.83 -22.65
N ASP A 93 9.82 1.96 -23.48
CA ASP A 93 10.17 1.84 -24.90
C ASP A 93 9.91 3.15 -25.68
N ASP A 94 8.77 3.80 -25.42
CA ASP A 94 8.42 5.10 -26.03
C ASP A 94 9.43 6.19 -25.61
N LEU A 95 9.85 6.20 -24.34
CA LEU A 95 10.86 7.13 -23.83
C LEU A 95 12.21 6.90 -24.51
N GLN A 96 12.62 5.63 -24.67
CA GLN A 96 13.86 5.26 -25.36
C GLN A 96 13.83 5.73 -26.82
N ALA A 97 12.73 5.49 -27.53
CA ALA A 97 12.56 5.95 -28.91
C ALA A 97 12.64 7.48 -29.03
N CYS A 98 12.04 8.21 -28.09
CA CYS A 98 12.13 9.66 -28.02
C CYS A 98 13.57 10.13 -27.77
N ASN A 99 14.30 9.47 -26.87
CA ASN A 99 15.69 9.77 -26.57
C ASN A 99 16.58 9.60 -27.82
N ASP A 100 16.45 8.47 -28.51
CA ASP A 100 17.19 8.18 -29.74
C ASP A 100 16.91 9.22 -30.83
N LEU A 101 15.65 9.64 -30.97
CA LEU A 101 15.25 10.66 -31.94
C LEU A 101 15.89 12.01 -31.60
N ILE A 102 15.84 12.43 -30.34
CA ILE A 102 16.43 13.69 -29.88
C ILE A 102 17.95 13.66 -30.07
N PHE A 103 18.61 12.54 -29.78
CA PHE A 103 20.04 12.37 -30.00
C PHE A 103 20.41 12.51 -31.49
N LYS A 104 19.67 11.83 -32.37
CA LYS A 104 19.88 11.90 -33.84
C LYS A 104 19.67 13.32 -34.37
N GLN A 105 18.56 13.95 -34.02
CA GLN A 105 18.24 15.31 -34.47
C GLN A 105 19.21 16.33 -33.88
N GLY A 106 19.61 16.19 -32.61
CA GLY A 106 20.62 17.03 -31.97
C GLY A 106 21.97 16.93 -32.67
N THR A 107 22.38 15.72 -33.06
CA THR A 107 23.62 15.50 -33.83
C THR A 107 23.55 16.09 -35.23
N ALA A 108 22.41 15.94 -35.93
CA ALA A 108 22.20 16.51 -37.25
C ALA A 108 22.23 18.06 -37.21
N LEU A 109 21.58 18.65 -36.21
CA LEU A 109 21.60 20.09 -35.97
C LEU A 109 23.01 20.60 -35.69
N GLN A 110 23.78 19.90 -34.84
CA GLN A 110 25.19 20.24 -34.59
C GLN A 110 26.02 20.30 -35.87
N ARG A 111 25.83 19.33 -36.76
CA ARG A 111 26.53 19.30 -38.06
C ARG A 111 26.12 20.49 -38.93
N ALA A 112 24.83 20.76 -39.06
CA ALA A 112 24.32 21.89 -39.84
C ALA A 112 24.83 23.25 -39.32
N LEU A 113 24.97 23.39 -37.99
CA LEU A 113 25.53 24.59 -37.38
C LEU A 113 27.03 24.74 -37.63
N ALA A 114 27.78 23.65 -37.55
CA ALA A 114 29.20 23.66 -37.89
C ALA A 114 29.41 24.05 -39.36
N ASP A 115 28.60 23.50 -40.28
CA ASP A 115 28.62 23.86 -41.70
C ASP A 115 28.30 25.35 -41.90
N LEU A 116 27.30 25.86 -41.17
CA LEU A 116 26.93 27.27 -41.14
C LEU A 116 28.07 28.18 -40.64
N GLU A 117 28.81 27.77 -39.60
CA GLU A 117 29.95 28.53 -39.06
C GLU A 117 31.13 28.66 -40.05
N THR A 118 31.23 27.75 -41.03
CA THR A 118 32.28 27.84 -42.09
C THR A 118 31.98 28.87 -43.18
N LEU A 119 30.74 29.39 -43.24
CA LEU A 119 30.34 30.35 -44.25
C LEU A 119 30.70 31.79 -43.82
N GLU A 120 31.41 32.52 -44.67
CA GLU A 120 31.68 33.94 -44.45
C GLU A 120 30.39 34.75 -44.72
N PRO A 121 29.86 35.49 -43.72
CA PRO A 121 28.56 36.13 -43.86
C PRO A 121 28.66 37.35 -44.81
N PRO A 122 27.85 37.43 -45.88
CA PRO A 122 27.92 38.51 -46.87
C PRO A 122 27.42 39.87 -46.37
N SER A 123 26.79 39.94 -45.18
CA SER A 123 26.39 41.21 -44.57
C SER A 123 26.47 41.18 -43.02
N PRO A 124 26.65 42.34 -42.37
CA PRO A 124 26.69 42.45 -40.91
C PRO A 124 25.39 42.01 -40.23
N GLU A 125 24.25 42.24 -40.90
CA GLU A 125 22.92 41.83 -40.40
C GLU A 125 22.78 40.30 -40.42
N LEU A 126 23.33 39.63 -41.44
CA LEU A 126 23.36 38.18 -41.51
C LEU A 126 24.30 37.60 -40.44
N ALA A 127 25.46 38.22 -40.21
CA ALA A 127 26.39 37.82 -39.14
C ALA A 127 25.73 37.85 -37.74
N ALA A 128 24.92 38.88 -37.46
CA ALA A 128 24.17 38.98 -36.20
C ALA A 128 23.10 37.87 -36.04
N LYS A 129 22.40 37.52 -37.13
CA LYS A 129 21.43 36.41 -37.15
C LYS A 129 22.12 35.07 -36.95
N PHE A 130 23.28 34.84 -37.57
CA PHE A 130 24.12 33.66 -37.35
C PHE A 130 24.53 33.49 -35.89
N LYS A 131 25.03 34.58 -35.27
CA LYS A 131 25.40 34.57 -33.85
C LYS A 131 24.22 34.19 -32.96
N THR A 132 23.06 34.78 -33.20
CA THR A 132 21.82 34.47 -32.45
C THR A 132 21.42 33.00 -32.59
N VAL A 133 21.55 32.43 -33.79
CA VAL A 133 21.25 31.02 -34.05
C VAL A 133 22.27 30.10 -33.36
N SER A 134 23.56 30.42 -33.39
CA SER A 134 24.62 29.65 -32.72
C SER A 134 24.45 29.66 -31.19
N GLU A 135 24.09 30.80 -30.60
CA GLU A 135 23.77 30.92 -29.16
C GLU A 135 22.56 30.05 -28.77
N ARG A 136 21.46 30.15 -29.53
CA ARG A 136 20.25 29.33 -29.29
C ARG A 136 20.52 27.84 -29.46
N ALA A 137 21.31 27.47 -30.45
CA ALA A 137 21.69 26.09 -30.65
C ALA A 137 22.57 25.53 -29.54
N THR A 138 23.49 26.35 -29.02
CA THR A 138 24.33 25.97 -27.88
C THR A 138 23.48 25.72 -26.64
N LEU A 139 22.51 26.59 -26.35
CA LEU A 139 21.56 26.41 -25.24
C LEU A 139 20.70 25.16 -25.43
N PHE A 140 20.18 24.94 -26.64
CA PHE A 140 19.42 23.73 -26.98
C PHE A 140 20.26 22.47 -26.77
N ARG A 141 21.53 22.47 -27.18
CA ARG A 141 22.45 21.34 -26.98
C ARG A 141 22.66 21.02 -25.50
N ILE A 142 22.86 22.04 -24.66
CA ILE A 142 23.01 21.86 -23.20
C ILE A 142 21.73 21.22 -22.63
N ALA A 143 20.56 21.77 -22.97
CA ALA A 143 19.28 21.27 -22.49
C ALA A 143 18.99 19.83 -22.97
N ALA A 144 19.25 19.53 -24.25
CA ALA A 144 19.07 18.20 -24.81
C ALA A 144 20.00 17.17 -24.16
N ASN A 145 21.27 17.50 -23.93
CA ASN A 145 22.21 16.62 -23.25
C ASN A 145 21.82 16.36 -21.79
N ALA A 146 21.35 17.39 -21.07
CA ALA A 146 20.85 17.23 -19.72
C ALA A 146 19.63 16.29 -19.68
N MET A 147 18.68 16.48 -20.61
CA MET A 147 17.50 15.63 -20.73
C MET A 147 17.86 14.18 -21.07
N ILE A 148 18.81 13.95 -21.98
CA ILE A 148 19.30 12.60 -22.32
C ILE A 148 19.92 11.93 -21.09
N SER A 149 20.75 12.65 -20.34
CA SER A 149 21.36 12.14 -19.11
C SER A 149 20.31 11.75 -18.08
N THR A 150 19.39 12.66 -17.75
CA THR A 150 18.34 12.40 -16.75
C THR A 150 17.40 11.28 -17.17
N SER A 151 17.10 11.16 -18.47
CA SER A 151 16.28 10.06 -18.99
C SER A 151 17.00 8.71 -18.85
N ASN A 152 18.31 8.67 -19.12
CA ASN A 152 19.12 7.47 -18.90
C ASN A 152 19.21 7.08 -17.44
N ASP A 153 19.41 8.04 -16.54
CA ASP A 153 19.46 7.80 -15.09
C ASP A 153 18.13 7.22 -14.59
N TYR A 154 17.01 7.78 -15.05
CA TYR A 154 15.68 7.26 -14.76
C TYR A 154 15.49 5.84 -15.30
N MET A 155 15.86 5.60 -16.57
CA MET A 155 15.72 4.28 -17.18
C MET A 155 16.54 3.22 -16.44
N GLN A 156 17.79 3.53 -16.08
CA GLN A 156 18.62 2.62 -15.29
C GLN A 156 18.00 2.34 -13.92
N LEU A 157 17.48 3.36 -13.24
CA LEU A 157 16.79 3.18 -11.96
C LEU A 157 15.56 2.27 -12.14
N ALA A 158 14.73 2.53 -13.15
CA ALA A 158 13.54 1.73 -13.44
C ALA A 158 13.91 0.25 -13.69
N GLN A 159 14.90 -0.02 -14.53
CA GLN A 159 15.40 -1.37 -14.83
C GLN A 159 15.97 -2.08 -13.60
N GLN A 160 16.60 -1.35 -12.67
CA GLN A 160 17.10 -1.92 -11.43
C GLN A 160 15.99 -2.25 -10.41
N GLN A 161 14.90 -1.47 -10.41
CA GLN A 161 13.79 -1.65 -9.46
C GLN A 161 12.79 -2.69 -9.93
N GLU A 162 12.53 -2.79 -11.25
CA GLU A 162 11.57 -3.73 -11.84
C GLU A 162 11.71 -5.17 -11.29
N PRO A 163 12.89 -5.83 -11.30
CA PRO A 163 13.00 -7.20 -10.80
C PRO A 163 12.82 -7.30 -9.28
N LYS A 164 13.15 -6.23 -8.53
CA LYS A 164 12.98 -6.20 -7.07
C LYS A 164 11.50 -6.12 -6.72
N TRP A 165 10.77 -5.21 -7.36
CA TRP A 165 9.32 -5.08 -7.18
C TRP A 165 8.59 -6.33 -7.64
N LYS A 166 8.99 -6.93 -8.77
CA LYS A 166 8.43 -8.21 -9.23
C LYS A 166 8.61 -9.33 -8.21
N LYS A 167 9.79 -9.43 -7.57
CA LYS A 167 10.05 -10.41 -6.51
C LYS A 167 9.26 -10.13 -5.24
N LEU A 168 9.20 -8.88 -4.81
CA LEU A 168 8.46 -8.48 -3.62
C LEU A 168 6.96 -8.75 -3.79
N LEU A 169 6.40 -8.36 -4.93
CA LEU A 169 5.00 -8.63 -5.27
C LEU A 169 4.72 -10.13 -5.32
N GLN A 170 5.61 -10.94 -5.88
CA GLN A 170 5.46 -12.39 -5.87
C GLN A 170 5.51 -12.95 -4.44
N HIS A 171 6.40 -12.44 -3.59
CA HIS A 171 6.48 -12.85 -2.19
C HIS A 171 5.18 -12.55 -1.44
N GLU A 172 4.63 -11.36 -1.59
CA GLU A 172 3.35 -10.98 -0.98
C GLU A 172 2.20 -11.86 -1.48
N ARG A 173 2.16 -12.18 -2.78
CA ARG A 173 1.18 -13.11 -3.34
C ARG A 173 1.31 -14.51 -2.74
N ASP A 174 2.53 -15.03 -2.66
CA ASP A 174 2.77 -16.36 -2.08
C ASP A 174 2.43 -16.37 -0.58
N GLN A 175 2.66 -15.27 0.12
CA GLN A 175 2.29 -15.11 1.53
C GLN A 175 0.78 -15.07 1.71
N LYS A 176 0.05 -14.31 0.89
CA LYS A 176 -1.41 -14.27 0.89
C LYS A 176 -1.99 -15.66 0.70
N VAL A 177 -1.57 -16.39 -0.34
CA VAL A 177 -2.04 -17.77 -0.59
C VAL A 177 -1.74 -18.72 0.57
N ARG A 178 -0.59 -18.57 1.23
CA ARG A 178 -0.25 -19.38 2.42
C ARG A 178 -1.18 -19.09 3.59
N ILE A 179 -1.47 -17.81 3.84
CA ILE A 179 -2.36 -17.38 4.94
C ILE A 179 -3.78 -17.84 4.65
N GLU A 180 -4.30 -17.64 3.43
CA GLU A 180 -5.62 -18.11 3.01
C GLU A 180 -5.79 -19.62 3.27
N LYS A 181 -4.81 -20.44 2.87
CA LYS A 181 -4.84 -21.89 3.14
C LYS A 181 -4.83 -22.22 4.63
N MET A 182 -4.09 -21.47 5.43
CA MET A 182 -4.01 -21.68 6.86
C MET A 182 -5.35 -21.33 7.53
N VAL A 183 -5.96 -20.21 7.14
CA VAL A 183 -7.29 -19.79 7.60
C VAL A 183 -8.34 -20.83 7.22
N GLU A 184 -8.32 -21.32 5.97
CA GLU A 184 -9.25 -22.36 5.52
C GLU A 184 -9.07 -23.67 6.32
N GLN A 185 -7.83 -24.07 6.63
CA GLN A 185 -7.56 -25.22 7.49
C GLN A 185 -8.07 -25.02 8.93
N LEU A 186 -7.84 -23.84 9.52
CA LEU A 186 -8.34 -23.48 10.84
C LEU A 186 -9.87 -23.50 10.89
N ALA A 187 -10.54 -22.96 9.86
CA ALA A 187 -12.00 -22.99 9.76
C ALA A 187 -12.53 -24.43 9.70
N ARG A 188 -11.92 -25.29 8.87
CA ARG A 188 -12.29 -26.72 8.78
C ARG A 188 -12.09 -27.45 10.11
N GLN A 189 -10.99 -27.17 10.81
CA GLN A 189 -10.72 -27.75 12.13
C GLN A 189 -11.75 -27.28 13.17
N HIS A 190 -12.12 -26.00 13.15
CA HIS A 190 -13.15 -25.44 14.02
C HIS A 190 -14.50 -26.13 13.77
N SER A 191 -14.96 -26.22 12.52
CA SER A 191 -16.22 -26.92 12.18
C SER A 191 -16.21 -28.38 12.64
N HIS A 192 -15.09 -29.10 12.45
CA HIS A 192 -14.97 -30.48 12.90
C HIS A 192 -15.06 -30.63 14.43
N LEU A 193 -14.40 -29.72 15.17
CA LEU A 193 -14.47 -29.71 16.64
C LEU A 193 -15.89 -29.37 17.12
N GLU A 194 -16.57 -28.46 16.44
CA GLU A 194 -17.95 -28.09 16.75
C GLU A 194 -18.91 -29.26 16.53
N GLU A 195 -18.82 -29.98 15.40
CA GLU A 195 -19.59 -31.19 15.14
C GLU A 195 -19.33 -32.27 16.20
N ALA A 196 -18.05 -32.53 16.52
CA ALA A 196 -17.68 -33.51 17.55
C ALA A 196 -18.25 -33.13 18.93
N ALA A 197 -18.24 -31.85 19.29
CA ALA A 197 -18.82 -31.35 20.54
C ALA A 197 -20.35 -31.52 20.56
N GLN A 198 -21.05 -31.20 19.46
CA GLN A 198 -22.50 -31.38 19.34
C GLN A 198 -22.90 -32.85 19.47
N HIS A 199 -22.15 -33.77 18.87
CA HIS A 199 -22.39 -35.21 19.00
C HIS A 199 -22.10 -35.77 20.40
N ALA A 200 -21.26 -35.10 21.19
CA ALA A 200 -20.94 -35.50 22.55
C ALA A 200 -21.98 -35.05 23.59
N ILE A 201 -22.91 -34.15 23.25
CA ILE A 201 -23.99 -33.71 24.14
C ILE A 201 -25.12 -34.78 24.10
N PRO A 202 -25.39 -35.52 25.19
CA PRO A 202 -26.48 -36.49 25.21
C PRO A 202 -27.81 -35.76 25.06
N SER A 203 -28.63 -36.16 24.09
CA SER A 203 -30.01 -35.71 23.98
C SER A 203 -30.72 -35.94 25.31
N ALA A 204 -31.10 -34.85 25.99
CA ALA A 204 -31.94 -34.93 27.18
C ALA A 204 -33.28 -35.52 26.75
N THR A 205 -33.41 -36.84 26.85
CA THR A 205 -34.66 -37.55 26.65
C THR A 205 -35.65 -37.05 27.67
N HIS A 206 -36.72 -36.48 27.12
CA HIS A 206 -37.90 -36.00 27.83
C HIS A 206 -38.26 -36.89 29.03
N ALA A 207 -38.23 -36.28 30.21
CA ALA A 207 -38.98 -36.73 31.36
C ALA A 207 -40.49 -36.65 31.02
N GLY A 208 -41.05 -37.74 30.52
CA GLY A 208 -42.50 -37.93 30.35
C GLY A 208 -42.95 -39.07 31.24
N GLY A 209 -43.45 -38.72 32.42
CA GLY A 209 -43.78 -39.67 33.48
C GLY A 209 -44.88 -40.67 33.11
N HIS A 210 -44.71 -41.90 33.58
CA HIS A 210 -45.84 -42.71 34.02
C HIS A 210 -45.39 -43.69 35.10
N ARG A 211 -45.84 -43.41 36.32
CA ARG A 211 -45.83 -44.36 37.44
C ARG A 211 -47.22 -45.02 37.50
N PRO A 212 -47.36 -46.34 37.32
CA PRO A 212 -48.51 -47.04 37.85
C PRO A 212 -48.19 -47.59 39.24
N SER A 213 -49.15 -47.41 40.14
CA SER A 213 -49.14 -47.95 41.49
C SER A 213 -49.84 -49.31 41.54
N ARG A 214 -49.40 -50.14 42.51
CA ARG A 214 -50.07 -51.34 43.08
C ARG A 214 -50.06 -52.61 42.20
N LYS A 215 -49.97 -53.82 42.75
CA LYS A 215 -50.22 -54.35 44.11
C LYS A 215 -49.07 -55.25 44.56
#